data_AF-A0A859DRD3-F1
#
_entry.id   AF-A0A859DRD3-F1
#
_cell.length_a   1.000
_cell.length_b   1.000
_cell.length_c   1.000
_cell.angle_alpha   90.00
_cell.angle_beta   90.00
_cell.angle_gamma   90.00
#
_symmetry.space_group_name_H-M   'P 1'
#
loop_
_entity.id
_entity.type
_entity.pdbx_description
1 polymer ?
#
loop_
_entity_poly.entity_id
_entity_poly.type
_entity_poly.pdbx_seq_one_letter_code
_entity_poly.pdbx_strand_id
1 'polypeptide(L)'
;MAARQNEPLPLRPHHGLCLLHYIGRGYSDAFTQNMSKKAVHLREEPDTEIVLCTQTDSLCDSCPNRCGTHCSSEKPKRYDEAVLRLCGLQAAQTLPWRELRRRCRQLAQSGMESVCGDCQWFTLCREVERT
;
A
#
# COMPACT_ATOMS: atom_id res chain seq x y z
N MET A 1 6.31 14.00 -30.83
CA MET A 1 6.17 12.78 -30.02
C MET A 1 5.90 13.22 -28.59
N ALA A 2 4.64 13.16 -28.14
CA ALA A 2 4.32 13.50 -26.76
C ALA A 2 4.80 12.34 -25.89
N ALA A 3 5.85 12.56 -25.09
CA ALA A 3 6.11 11.70 -23.95
C ALA A 3 4.83 11.69 -23.11
N ARG A 4 4.20 10.52 -22.96
CA ARG A 4 3.20 10.35 -21.93
C ARG A 4 3.93 10.55 -20.62
N GLN A 5 3.78 11.74 -20.03
CA GLN A 5 4.24 12.02 -18.69
C GLN A 5 3.38 11.13 -17.78
N ASN A 6 3.86 9.92 -17.51
CA ASN A 6 3.15 9.02 -16.62
C ASN A 6 3.45 9.50 -15.20
N GLU A 7 2.56 10.33 -14.66
CA GLU A 7 2.72 10.88 -13.32
C GLU A 7 2.87 9.73 -12.29
N PRO A 8 3.81 9.83 -11.34
CA PRO A 8 3.99 8.79 -10.33
C PRO A 8 2.69 8.50 -9.59
N LEU A 9 2.38 7.22 -9.41
CA LEU A 9 1.18 6.78 -8.70
C LEU A 9 1.32 7.10 -7.21
N PRO A 10 0.43 7.92 -6.62
CA PRO A 10 0.43 8.16 -5.19
C PRO A 10 0.06 6.87 -4.46
N LEU A 11 0.89 6.49 -3.49
CA LEU A 11 0.66 5.32 -2.67
C LEU A 11 1.11 5.58 -1.22
N ARG A 12 0.26 5.18 -0.28
CA ARG A 12 0.61 5.17 1.13
C ARG A 12 1.60 4.05 1.43
N PRO A 13 2.63 4.28 2.27
CA PRO A 13 3.61 3.26 2.61
C PRO A 13 2.99 1.94 3.08
N HIS A 14 1.97 1.97 3.95
CA HIS A 14 1.34 0.74 4.43
C HIS A 14 0.59 -0.02 3.33
N HIS A 15 0.09 0.66 2.29
CA HIS A 15 -0.55 0.00 1.16
C HIS A 15 0.44 -0.84 0.33
N GLY A 16 1.75 -0.57 0.42
CA GLY A 16 2.76 -1.49 -0.11
C GLY A 16 2.70 -2.87 0.53
N LEU A 17 2.48 -2.93 1.86
CA LEU A 17 2.22 -4.20 2.57
C LEU A 17 0.84 -4.77 2.22
N CYS A 18 -0.21 -3.94 2.16
CA CYS A 18 -1.55 -4.43 1.85
C CYS A 18 -1.64 -5.07 0.45
N LEU A 19 -1.01 -4.45 -0.56
CA LEU A 19 -0.97 -4.98 -1.92
C LEU A 19 -0.14 -6.26 -2.04
N LEU A 20 0.92 -6.42 -1.23
CA LEU A 20 1.73 -7.64 -1.19
C LEU A 20 0.90 -8.86 -0.73
N HIS A 21 -0.04 -8.66 0.20
CA HIS A 21 -0.84 -9.72 0.81
C HIS A 21 -2.30 -9.74 0.31
N TYR A 22 -2.59 -9.03 -0.78
CA TYR A 22 -3.95 -8.86 -1.24
C TYR A 22 -4.49 -10.13 -1.89
N ILE A 23 -5.64 -10.61 -1.41
CA ILE A 23 -6.31 -11.82 -1.90
C ILE A 23 -7.74 -11.57 -2.42
N GLY A 24 -8.06 -10.34 -2.82
CA GLY A 24 -9.40 -10.03 -3.34
C GLY A 24 -10.45 -9.72 -2.27
N ARG A 25 -10.04 -9.28 -1.07
CA ARG A 25 -10.95 -8.88 0.02
C ARG A 25 -10.73 -7.42 0.41
N GLY A 26 -11.82 -6.69 0.67
CA GLY A 26 -11.78 -5.27 1.01
C GLY A 26 -13.04 -4.80 1.74
N TYR A 27 -13.12 -3.49 2.01
CA TYR A 27 -14.21 -2.89 2.80
C TYR A 27 -15.57 -2.84 2.08
N SER A 28 -15.55 -2.85 0.76
CA SER A 28 -16.72 -2.78 -0.11
C SER A 28 -16.37 -3.33 -1.50
N ASP A 29 -17.37 -3.61 -2.33
CA ASP A 29 -17.13 -4.06 -3.71
C ASP A 29 -16.35 -3.03 -4.52
N ALA A 30 -16.69 -1.75 -4.39
CA ALA A 30 -16.00 -0.67 -5.09
C ALA A 30 -14.53 -0.54 -4.64
N PHE A 31 -14.24 -0.69 -3.35
CA PHE A 31 -12.88 -0.69 -2.82
C PHE A 31 -12.10 -1.91 -3.33
N THR A 32 -12.71 -3.09 -3.26
CA THR A 32 -12.12 -4.36 -3.71
C THR A 32 -11.80 -4.31 -5.20
N GLN A 33 -12.70 -3.79 -6.03
CA GLN A 33 -12.46 -3.61 -7.47
C GLN A 33 -11.29 -2.65 -7.74
N ASN A 34 -11.21 -1.51 -7.02
CA ASN A 34 -10.10 -0.58 -7.18
C ASN A 34 -8.76 -1.23 -6.79
N MET A 35 -8.72 -1.90 -5.64
CA MET A 35 -7.52 -2.59 -5.15
C MET A 35 -7.08 -3.71 -6.09
N SER A 36 -8.02 -4.49 -6.63
CA SER A 36 -7.75 -5.52 -7.64
C SER A 36 -7.16 -4.93 -8.92
N LYS A 37 -7.72 -3.85 -9.46
CA LYS A 37 -7.20 -3.17 -10.65
C LYS A 37 -5.75 -2.71 -10.44
N LYS A 38 -5.46 -2.10 -9.29
CA LYS A 38 -4.11 -1.62 -8.95
C LYS A 38 -3.14 -2.77 -8.71
N ALA A 39 -3.58 -3.85 -8.06
CA ALA A 39 -2.77 -5.04 -7.84
C ALA A 39 -2.39 -5.74 -9.16
N VAL A 40 -3.31 -5.80 -10.14
CA VAL A 40 -3.03 -6.34 -11.48
C VAL A 40 -2.05 -5.42 -12.23
N HIS A 41 -2.34 -4.13 -12.31
CA HIS A 41 -1.47 -3.16 -12.99
C HIS A 41 -0.04 -3.19 -12.44
N LEU A 42 0.13 -3.12 -11.11
CA LEU A 42 1.46 -3.15 -10.48
C LEU A 42 2.16 -4.51 -10.56
N ARG A 43 1.44 -5.59 -10.88
CA ARG A 43 2.05 -6.89 -11.19
C ARG A 43 2.60 -6.91 -12.62
N GLU A 44 1.85 -6.35 -13.56
CA GLU A 44 2.19 -6.29 -14.99
C GLU A 44 3.25 -5.21 -15.29
N GLU A 45 3.22 -4.09 -14.55
CA GLU A 45 4.10 -2.95 -14.70
C GLU A 45 4.90 -2.73 -13.39
N PRO A 46 5.90 -3.58 -13.10
CA PRO A 46 6.71 -3.45 -11.87
C PRO A 46 7.57 -2.17 -11.82
N ASP A 47 7.70 -1.48 -12.94
CA ASP A 47 8.50 -0.26 -13.09
C ASP A 47 7.66 1.02 -12.94
N THR A 48 6.35 0.89 -12.71
CA THR A 48 5.49 2.02 -12.37
C THR A 48 6.09 2.82 -11.22
N GLU A 49 6.31 4.11 -11.44
CA GLU A 49 6.80 5.03 -10.41
C GLU A 49 5.73 5.21 -9.34
N ILE A 50 6.13 5.03 -8.09
CA ILE A 50 5.31 5.27 -6.91
C ILE A 50 5.84 6.50 -6.21
N VAL A 51 4.97 7.46 -5.89
CA VAL A 51 5.31 8.55 -4.96
C VAL A 51 4.67 8.26 -3.60
N LEU A 52 5.50 8.18 -2.56
CA LEU A 52 5.04 7.87 -1.21
C LEU A 52 4.33 9.07 -0.58
N CYS A 53 3.07 8.90 -0.19
CA CYS A 53 2.29 9.93 0.49
C CYS A 53 1.78 9.44 1.85
N THR A 54 1.56 10.36 2.80
CA THR A 54 1.01 10.03 4.14
C THR A 54 -0.44 10.50 4.31
N GLN A 55 -1.06 10.92 3.22
CA GLN A 55 -2.49 11.27 3.09
C GLN A 55 -3.21 10.20 2.26
N THR A 56 -4.51 10.36 2.02
CA THR A 56 -5.26 9.48 1.12
C THR A 56 -4.59 9.37 -0.25
N ASP A 57 -4.61 8.18 -0.84
CA ASP A 57 -3.94 7.87 -2.09
C ASP A 57 -4.89 7.25 -3.12
N SER A 58 -4.30 6.72 -4.21
CA SER A 58 -5.03 6.07 -5.30
C SER A 58 -5.84 4.82 -4.91
N LEU A 59 -5.58 4.20 -3.75
CA LEU A 59 -6.43 3.12 -3.23
C LEU A 59 -7.61 3.64 -2.41
N CYS A 60 -7.48 4.84 -1.85
CA CYS A 60 -8.48 5.46 -0.97
C CYS A 60 -9.71 6.00 -1.73
N ASP A 61 -9.69 6.06 -3.06
CA ASP A 61 -10.78 6.64 -3.88
C ASP A 61 -12.16 6.04 -3.60
N SER A 62 -12.22 4.75 -3.31
CA SER A 62 -13.46 4.03 -2.97
C SER A 62 -13.52 3.60 -1.49
N CYS A 63 -12.67 4.16 -0.63
CA CYS A 63 -12.58 3.75 0.77
C CYS A 63 -13.71 4.38 1.60
N PRO A 64 -14.54 3.59 2.32
CA PRO A 64 -15.63 4.13 3.13
C PRO A 64 -15.14 4.93 4.35
N ASN A 65 -13.88 4.73 4.76
CA ASN A 65 -13.26 5.43 5.90
C ASN A 65 -12.57 6.74 5.50
N ARG A 66 -12.62 7.13 4.21
CA ARG A 66 -12.01 8.35 3.70
C ARG A 66 -12.81 9.57 4.15
N CYS A 67 -12.12 10.52 4.77
CA CYS A 67 -12.64 11.84 5.15
C CYS A 67 -11.80 12.92 4.46
N GLY A 68 -12.13 13.25 3.22
CA GLY A 68 -11.35 14.18 2.40
C GLY A 68 -9.95 13.64 2.09
N THR A 69 -8.91 14.30 2.59
CA THR A 69 -7.50 13.91 2.46
C THR A 69 -7.00 13.01 3.61
N HIS A 70 -7.86 12.71 4.58
CA HIS A 70 -7.54 11.94 5.78
C HIS A 70 -8.45 10.71 5.93
N CYS A 71 -8.17 9.91 6.97
CA CYS A 71 -8.97 8.76 7.36
C CYS A 71 -9.68 9.07 8.68
N SER A 72 -10.83 8.45 8.94
CA SER A 72 -11.54 8.53 10.23
C SER A 72 -10.75 7.94 11.42
N SER A 73 -9.68 7.18 11.15
CA SER A 73 -8.82 6.56 12.15
C SER A 73 -7.37 7.02 12.00
N GLU A 74 -6.67 7.17 13.13
CA GLU A 74 -5.22 7.45 13.18
C GLU A 74 -4.36 6.22 12.91
N LYS A 75 -4.92 5.00 12.98
CA LYS A 75 -4.16 3.74 12.81
C LYS A 75 -3.37 3.69 11.48
N PRO A 76 -3.97 4.03 10.31
CA PRO A 76 -3.24 4.00 9.05
C PRO A 76 -2.03 4.93 8.99
N LYS A 77 -2.09 6.08 9.67
CA LYS A 77 -0.95 7.01 9.75
C LYS A 77 0.22 6.39 10.52
N ARG A 78 -0.09 5.75 11.65
CA ARG A 78 0.87 4.97 12.44
C ARG A 78 1.54 3.86 11.61
N TYR A 79 0.77 3.18 10.76
CA TYR A 79 1.30 2.14 9.87
C TYR A 79 2.22 2.73 8.81
N ASP A 80 1.86 3.87 8.22
CA ASP A 80 2.73 4.55 7.24
C ASP A 80 4.08 4.92 7.85
N GLU A 81 4.07 5.55 9.02
CA GLU A 81 5.29 5.96 9.73
C GLU A 81 6.18 4.75 10.07
N ALA A 82 5.56 3.64 10.50
CA ALA A 82 6.29 2.42 10.79
C ALA A 82 6.91 1.79 9.53
N VAL A 83 6.19 1.73 8.41
CA VAL A 83 6.73 1.22 7.14
C VAL A 83 7.85 2.13 6.62
N LEU A 84 7.68 3.46 6.66
CA LEU A 84 8.73 4.39 6.24
C LEU A 84 10.02 4.14 7.02
N ARG A 85 9.92 4.08 8.35
CA ARG A 85 11.06 3.84 9.24
C ARG A 85 11.71 2.49 8.99
N LEU A 86 10.94 1.41 8.98
CA LEU A 86 11.47 0.04 8.93
C LEU A 86 11.97 -0.36 7.53
N CYS A 87 11.45 0.25 6.47
CA CYS A 87 11.91 0.02 5.09
C CYS A 87 13.00 1.02 4.64
N GLY A 88 13.43 1.95 5.51
CA GLY A 88 14.39 3.01 5.14
C GLY A 88 13.90 3.87 3.99
N LEU A 89 12.63 4.28 4.03
CA LEU A 89 11.94 5.10 3.04
C LEU A 89 11.62 6.47 3.62
N GLN A 90 11.39 7.45 2.74
CA GLN A 90 11.01 8.81 3.12
C GLN A 90 9.66 9.19 2.52
N ALA A 91 8.91 10.05 3.22
CA ALA A 91 7.72 10.67 2.65
C ALA A 91 8.11 11.51 1.42
N ALA A 92 7.22 11.58 0.42
CA ALA A 92 7.43 12.20 -0.88
C ALA A 92 8.57 11.58 -1.73
N GLN A 93 9.19 10.48 -1.29
CA GLN A 93 10.13 9.73 -2.10
C GLN A 93 9.42 9.07 -3.28
N THR A 94 10.02 9.18 -4.47
CA THR A 94 9.62 8.43 -5.66
C THR A 94 10.53 7.22 -5.87
N LEU A 95 9.94 6.06 -6.12
CA LEU A 95 10.64 4.81 -6.39
C LEU A 95 9.78 3.86 -7.24
N PRO A 96 10.37 2.95 -8.04
CA PRO A 96 9.58 2.00 -8.80
C PRO A 96 8.91 0.97 -7.87
N TRP A 97 7.71 0.52 -8.22
CA TRP A 97 6.95 -0.46 -7.44
C TRP A 97 7.76 -1.71 -7.08
N ARG A 98 8.59 -2.23 -8.00
CA ARG A 98 9.48 -3.39 -7.73
C ARG A 98 10.34 -3.21 -6.49
N GLU A 99 10.84 -1.99 -6.25
CA GLU A 99 11.72 -1.67 -5.12
C GLU A 99 10.93 -1.53 -3.83
N LEU A 100 9.77 -0.84 -3.88
CA LEU A 100 8.86 -0.78 -2.74
C LEU A 100 8.40 -2.18 -2.31
N ARG A 101 7.96 -3.01 -3.27
CA ARG A 101 7.54 -4.39 -3.05
C ARG A 101 8.64 -5.23 -2.41
N ARG A 102 9.89 -5.09 -2.87
CA ARG A 102 11.05 -5.79 -2.31
C ARG A 102 11.25 -5.44 -0.82
N ARG A 103 11.22 -4.14 -0.48
CA ARG A 103 11.39 -3.67 0.90
C ARG A 103 10.23 -4.10 1.81
N CYS A 104 9.00 -3.96 1.34
CA CYS A 104 7.82 -4.43 2.07
C CYS A 104 7.88 -5.95 2.33
N ARG A 105 8.38 -6.74 1.37
CA ARG A 105 8.57 -8.18 1.56
C ARG A 105 9.63 -8.50 2.62
N GLN A 106 10.75 -7.77 2.63
CA GLN A 106 11.77 -7.91 3.68
C GLN A 106 11.21 -7.56 5.07
N LEU A 107 10.44 -6.47 5.16
CA LEU A 107 9.75 -6.10 6.39
C LEU A 107 8.78 -7.19 6.84
N ALA A 108 7.98 -7.73 5.92
CA ALA A 108 6.98 -8.73 6.26
C ALA A 108 7.62 -9.99 6.87
N GLN A 109 8.68 -10.49 6.22
CA GLN A 109 9.51 -11.61 6.71
C GLN A 109 10.19 -11.34 8.06
N SER A 110 10.56 -10.09 8.34
CA SER A 110 11.21 -9.71 9.60
C SER A 110 10.24 -9.50 10.77
N GLY A 111 8.93 -9.35 10.50
CA GLY A 111 7.92 -9.16 11.53
C GLY A 111 6.90 -8.07 11.20
N MET A 112 6.00 -8.36 10.23
CA MET A 112 4.86 -7.48 9.92
C MET A 112 3.97 -7.17 11.14
N GLU A 113 3.92 -8.06 12.13
CA GLU A 113 3.11 -7.89 13.35
C GLU A 113 3.42 -6.60 14.11
N SER A 114 4.67 -6.15 14.09
CA SER A 114 5.10 -4.89 14.71
C SER A 114 4.45 -3.64 14.09
N VAL A 115 3.96 -3.78 12.85
CA VAL A 115 3.28 -2.73 12.09
C VAL A 115 1.77 -2.95 12.11
N CYS A 116 1.35 -4.15 11.71
CA CYS A 116 -0.04 -4.47 11.38
C CYS A 116 -0.77 -5.22 12.50
N GLY A 117 -0.17 -5.50 13.65
CA GLY A 117 -0.74 -6.42 14.66
C GLY A 117 -2.14 -6.03 15.18
N ASP A 118 -2.49 -4.73 15.15
CA ASP A 118 -3.82 -4.21 15.52
C ASP A 118 -4.71 -3.87 14.31
N CYS A 119 -4.33 -4.32 13.11
CA CYS A 119 -5.10 -4.22 11.87
C CYS A 119 -6.13 -5.35 11.79
N GLN A 120 -7.36 -5.01 11.37
CA GLN A 120 -8.45 -5.99 11.23
C GLN A 120 -8.15 -7.12 10.22
N TRP A 121 -7.23 -6.89 9.27
CA TRP A 121 -6.86 -7.86 8.24
C TRP A 121 -5.61 -8.67 8.59
N PHE A 122 -4.98 -8.42 9.75
CA PHE A 122 -3.67 -9.00 10.07
C PHE A 122 -3.65 -10.53 10.04
N THR A 123 -4.67 -11.18 10.62
CA THR A 123 -4.78 -12.64 10.63
C THR A 123 -4.79 -13.20 9.21
N LEU A 124 -5.52 -12.56 8.30
CA LEU A 124 -5.59 -12.95 6.89
C LEU A 124 -4.24 -12.75 6.20
N CYS A 125 -3.59 -11.59 6.39
CA CYS A 125 -2.28 -11.33 5.80
C CYS A 125 -1.22 -12.33 6.30
N ARG A 126 -1.30 -12.75 7.57
CA ARG A 126 -0.40 -13.74 8.16
C ARG A 126 -0.58 -15.15 7.58
N GLU A 127 -1.79 -15.51 7.16
CA GLU A 127 -2.03 -16.77 6.44
C GLU A 127 -1.39 -16.74 5.05
N VAL A 128 -1.50 -15.61 4.35
CA VAL A 128 -0.88 -15.40 3.03
C VAL A 128 0.64 -15.51 3.11
N GLU A 129 1.29 -14.93 4.13
CA GLU A 129 2.74 -15.04 4.31
C GLU A 129 3.27 -16.47 4.52
N ARG A 130 2.40 -17.39 4.96
CA ARG A 130 2.78 -18.79 5.19
C ARG A 130 2.62 -19.68 3.96
N THR A 131 2.08 -19.13 2.87
CA THR A 131 1.79 -19.84 1.61
C THR A 131 2.88 -19.57 0.59
#